data_AF-A0AA43DH62-F1
#
_entry.id   AF-A0AA43DH62-F1
#
_cell.length_a   1.000
_cell.length_b   1.000
_cell.length_c   1.000
_cell.angle_alpha   90.00
_cell.angle_beta   90.00
_cell.angle_gamma   90.00
#
_symmetry.space_group_name_H-M   'P 1'
#
loop_
_entity.id
_entity.type
_entity.pdbx_description
1 polymer ?
#
loop_
_entity_poly.entity_id
_entity_poly.type
_entity_poly.pdbx_seq_one_letter_code
_entity_poly.pdbx_strand_id
1 'polypeptide(L)'
;MKISTRFFEMLQTIGHLWTDLPLLFRLLKAWKQGSYQGLSVRTLASIVVAILYLLSPVDAIPDFIPGIGLIDDAAILALLLHSLAQDLAAFHAWEQNRQAGS
;
A
#
# COMPACT_ATOMS: atom_id res chain seq x y z
N MET A 1 -16.89 26.26 12.49
CA MET A 1 -16.28 26.15 11.14
C MET A 1 -15.27 24.99 11.19
N LYS A 2 -15.57 23.80 10.63
CA LYS A 2 -14.82 22.53 10.83
C LYS A 2 -14.07 22.03 9.58
N ILE A 3 -13.89 22.88 8.57
CA ILE A 3 -13.33 22.51 7.26
C ILE A 3 -11.78 22.35 7.32
N SER A 4 -11.12 23.02 8.27
CA SER A 4 -9.64 22.99 8.39
C SER A 4 -9.09 21.63 8.84
N THR A 5 -9.73 20.95 9.79
CA THR A 5 -9.15 19.76 10.45
C THR A 5 -8.97 18.59 9.49
N ARG A 6 -9.98 18.29 8.67
CA ARG A 6 -9.92 17.17 7.71
C ARG A 6 -8.89 17.38 6.60
N PHE A 7 -8.71 18.64 6.18
CA PHE A 7 -7.70 18.99 5.19
C PHE A 7 -6.28 18.81 5.76
N PHE A 8 -6.05 19.25 6.99
CA PHE A 8 -4.77 19.04 7.68
C PHE A 8 -4.46 17.57 7.93
N GLU A 9 -5.45 16.76 8.32
CA GLU A 9 -5.29 15.31 8.44
C GLU A 9 -4.88 14.69 7.09
N MET A 10 -5.53 15.09 5.99
CA MET A 10 -5.17 14.64 4.65
C MET A 10 -3.73 15.00 4.27
N LEU A 11 -3.30 16.23 4.58
CA LEU A 11 -1.91 16.67 4.32
C LEU A 11 -0.89 15.88 5.15
N GLN A 12 -1.22 15.54 6.40
CA GLN A 12 -0.35 14.70 7.23
C GLN A 12 -0.28 13.27 6.70
N THR A 13 -1.40 12.69 6.27
CA THR A 13 -1.41 11.37 5.61
C THR A 13 -0.55 11.38 4.35
N ILE A 14 -0.68 12.40 3.50
CA ILE A 14 0.16 12.54 2.30
C ILE A 14 1.64 12.68 2.68
N GLY A 15 1.98 13.47 3.69
CA GLY A 15 3.34 13.59 4.20
C GLY A 15 3.95 12.27 4.69
N HIS A 16 3.14 11.43 5.34
CA HIS A 16 3.54 10.08 5.77
C HIS A 16 3.78 9.14 4.58
N LEU A 17 2.94 9.22 3.54
CA LEU A 17 3.13 8.42 2.32
C LEU A 17 4.49 8.72 1.64
N TRP A 18 4.95 9.97 1.68
CA TRP A 18 6.29 10.34 1.18
C TRP A 18 7.41 9.69 1.99
N THR A 19 7.20 9.41 3.27
CA THR A 19 8.18 8.72 4.14
C THR A 19 8.16 7.21 3.94
N ASP A 20 7.01 6.66 3.54
CA ASP A 20 6.85 5.24 3.25
C ASP A 20 7.41 4.84 1.88
N LEU A 21 7.51 5.77 0.91
CA LEU A 21 8.04 5.49 -0.42
C LEU A 21 9.47 4.90 -0.44
N PRO A 22 10.47 5.49 0.26
CA PRO A 22 11.79 4.88 0.37
C PRO A 22 11.75 3.49 1.03
N LEU A 23 10.87 3.30 2.01
CA LEU A 23 10.70 2.03 2.72
C LEU A 23 10.16 0.95 1.79
N LEU A 24 9.15 1.28 0.98
CA LEU A 24 8.60 0.42 -0.08
C LEU A 24 9.68 0.03 -1.09
N PHE A 25 10.51 0.98 -1.52
CA PHE A 25 11.59 0.70 -2.47
C PHE A 25 12.64 -0.26 -1.89
N ARG A 26 13.01 -0.10 -0.62
CA ARG A 26 13.93 -1.01 0.10
C ARG A 26 13.32 -2.39 0.28
N LEU A 27 12.03 -2.48 0.62
CA LEU A 27 11.28 -3.72 0.73
C LEU A 27 11.26 -4.47 -0.60
N LEU A 28 10.92 -3.80 -1.71
CA LEU A 28 10.92 -4.39 -3.05
C LEU A 28 12.32 -4.85 -3.48
N LYS A 29 13.35 -4.05 -3.17
CA LYS A 29 14.75 -4.42 -3.44
C LYS A 29 15.18 -5.65 -2.64
N ALA A 30 14.86 -5.71 -1.36
CA ALA A 30 15.17 -6.83 -0.47
C ALA A 30 14.41 -8.10 -0.88
N TRP A 31 13.16 -7.97 -1.33
CA TRP A 31 12.36 -9.06 -1.88
C TRP A 31 12.94 -9.58 -3.20
N LYS A 32 13.26 -8.69 -4.15
CA LYS A 32 13.87 -9.06 -5.43
C LYS A 32 15.23 -9.77 -5.25
N GLN A 33 15.98 -9.39 -4.23
CA GLN A 33 17.27 -10.01 -3.87
C GLN A 33 17.11 -11.32 -3.09
N GLY A 34 15.90 -11.69 -2.67
CA GLY A 34 15.63 -12.88 -1.86
C GLY A 34 16.01 -12.74 -0.39
N SER A 35 16.58 -11.60 0.02
CA SER A 35 17.00 -11.32 1.41
C SER A 35 15.84 -11.15 2.38
N TYR A 36 14.65 -10.80 1.86
CA TYR A 36 13.41 -10.68 2.63
C TYR A 36 12.25 -11.37 1.91
N GLN A 37 11.81 -12.52 2.44
CA GLN A 37 10.65 -13.27 1.95
C GLN A 37 9.44 -13.18 2.89
N GLY A 38 9.48 -12.26 3.86
CA GLY A 38 8.41 -12.06 4.85
C GLY A 38 7.15 -11.37 4.32
N LEU A 39 7.00 -11.24 2.99
CA LEU A 39 5.80 -10.64 2.40
C LEU A 39 4.63 -11.62 2.51
N SER A 40 3.50 -11.13 3.00
CA SER A 40 2.29 -11.93 3.04
C SER A 40 1.73 -12.13 1.62
N VAL A 41 1.03 -13.25 1.40
CA VAL A 41 0.31 -13.52 0.14
C VAL A 41 -0.66 -12.38 -0.20
N ARG A 42 -1.22 -11.73 0.83
CA ARG A 42 -2.12 -10.58 0.69
C ARG A 42 -1.40 -9.37 0.11
N THR A 43 -0.18 -9.06 0.53
CA THR A 43 0.60 -7.93 -0.02
C THR A 43 1.11 -8.21 -1.43
N LEU A 44 1.48 -9.45 -1.73
CA LEU A 44 1.76 -9.88 -3.10
C LEU A 44 0.53 -9.65 -4.00
N ALA A 45 -0.66 -10.02 -3.54
CA ALA A 45 -1.90 -9.72 -4.24
C ALA A 45 -2.13 -8.20 -4.39
N SER A 46 -1.86 -7.39 -3.35
CA SER A 46 -1.93 -5.93 -3.44
C SER A 46 -0.99 -5.33 -4.48
N ILE A 47 0.25 -5.81 -4.55
CA ILE A 47 1.22 -5.34 -5.56
C ILE A 47 0.74 -5.70 -6.96
N VAL A 48 0.24 -6.92 -7.16
CA VAL A 48 -0.33 -7.35 -8.44
C VAL A 48 -1.52 -6.47 -8.83
N VAL A 49 -2.47 -6.22 -7.92
CA VAL A 49 -3.62 -5.34 -8.17
C VAL A 49 -3.18 -3.91 -8.47
N ALA A 50 -2.21 -3.38 -7.74
CA ALA A 50 -1.66 -2.04 -7.99
C ALA A 50 -0.96 -1.95 -9.35
N ILE A 51 -0.23 -2.99 -9.77
CA ILE A 51 0.41 -3.09 -11.08
C ILE A 51 -0.65 -3.20 -12.19
N LEU A 52 -1.69 -4.02 -12.00
CA LEU A 52 -2.82 -4.12 -12.93
C LEU A 52 -3.51 -2.76 -13.09
N TYR A 53 -3.71 -2.02 -11.99
CA TYR A 53 -4.26 -0.66 -12.01
C TYR A 53 -3.33 0.34 -12.74
N LEU A 54 -2.01 0.19 -12.63
CA LEU A 54 -1.02 1.01 -13.33
C LEU A 54 -0.93 0.70 -14.84
N LEU A 55 -1.03 -0.58 -15.21
CA LEU A 55 -0.91 -1.05 -16.60
C LEU A 55 -2.14 -0.73 -17.44
N SER A 56 -3.33 -0.71 -16.83
CA SER A 56 -4.54 -0.26 -17.49
C SER A 56 -5.51 0.38 -16.50
N PRO A 57 -5.40 1.69 -16.23
CA PRO A 57 -6.36 2.40 -15.39
C PRO A 57 -7.76 2.53 -16.02
N VAL A 58 -7.93 2.13 -17.28
CA VAL A 58 -9.16 2.35 -18.08
C VAL A 58 -9.92 1.06 -18.36
N ASP A 59 -9.24 -0.09 -18.46
CA ASP A 59 -9.86 -1.35 -18.96
C ASP A 59 -10.36 -2.30 -17.84
N ALA A 60 -10.31 -1.87 -16.57
CA ALA A 60 -10.98 -2.55 -15.44
C ALA A 60 -12.33 -1.90 -15.03
N ILE A 61 -12.66 -0.75 -15.62
CA ILE A 61 -13.94 -0.04 -15.47
C ILE A 61 -14.82 -0.04 -16.76
N PRO A 62 -14.64 -0.90 -17.79
CA PRO A 62 -15.65 -0.99 -18.84
C PRO A 62 -16.85 -1.80 -18.33
N ASP A 63 -17.95 -1.08 -18.06
CA ASP A 63 -19.34 -1.53 -18.24
C ASP A 63 -20.12 -2.31 -17.16
N PHE A 64 -19.87 -2.21 -15.85
CA PHE A 64 -20.77 -2.89 -14.88
C PHE A 64 -21.31 -2.04 -13.70
N ILE A 65 -22.55 -1.59 -13.89
CA ILE A 65 -23.66 -1.50 -12.91
C ILE A 65 -23.86 -0.14 -12.22
N PRO A 66 -24.83 0.68 -12.68
CA PRO A 66 -25.34 1.80 -11.91
C PRO A 66 -26.06 1.28 -10.65
N GLY A 67 -25.54 1.61 -9.46
CA GLY A 67 -26.28 1.51 -8.19
C GLY A 67 -25.77 0.53 -7.13
N ILE A 68 -24.83 -0.39 -7.43
CA ILE A 68 -24.35 -1.40 -6.44
C ILE A 68 -22.82 -1.54 -6.36
N GLY A 69 -22.05 -1.16 -7.39
CA GLY A 69 -20.63 -1.54 -7.50
C GLY A 69 -19.60 -0.77 -6.65
N LEU A 70 -19.89 0.45 -6.20
CA LEU A 70 -18.84 1.35 -5.68
C LEU A 70 -18.27 0.98 -4.30
N ILE A 71 -19.00 0.21 -3.50
CA ILE A 71 -18.62 -0.10 -2.11
C ILE A 71 -17.64 -1.28 -2.05
N ASP A 72 -17.72 -2.22 -2.99
CA ASP A 72 -16.87 -3.42 -3.02
C ASP A 72 -15.42 -3.06 -3.39
N ASP A 73 -15.23 -2.17 -4.37
CA ASP A 73 -13.90 -1.69 -4.78
C ASP A 73 -13.20 -0.87 -3.70
N ALA A 74 -13.94 -0.03 -2.96
CA ALA A 74 -13.40 0.75 -1.86
C ALA A 74 -12.98 -0.13 -0.68
N ALA A 75 -13.74 -1.20 -0.40
CA ALA A 75 -13.40 -2.18 0.62
C ALA A 75 -12.15 -2.97 0.23
N ILE A 76 -12.05 -3.40 -1.03
CA ILE A 76 -10.85 -4.06 -1.55
C ILE A 76 -9.66 -3.12 -1.43
N LEU A 77 -9.73 -1.89 -1.94
CA LEU A 77 -8.65 -0.90 -1.84
C LEU A 77 -8.22 -0.63 -0.39
N ALA A 78 -9.18 -0.49 0.53
CA ALA A 78 -8.90 -0.30 1.96
C ALA A 78 -8.16 -1.50 2.56
N LEU A 79 -8.56 -2.74 2.21
CA LEU A 79 -7.87 -3.95 2.63
C LEU A 79 -6.45 -4.03 2.05
N LEU A 80 -6.25 -3.60 0.80
CA LEU A 80 -4.93 -3.56 0.16
C LEU A 80 -4.00 -2.57 0.88
N LEU A 81 -4.49 -1.35 1.15
CA LEU A 81 -3.74 -0.33 1.88
C LEU A 81 -3.41 -0.78 3.31
N HIS A 82 -4.35 -1.41 4.00
CA HIS A 82 -4.13 -1.96 5.33
C HIS A 82 -3.06 -3.05 5.34
N SER A 83 -3.11 -3.98 4.38
CA SER A 83 -2.10 -5.04 4.23
C SER A 83 -0.73 -4.46 3.93
N LEU A 84 -0.65 -3.45 3.07
CA LEU A 84 0.62 -2.79 2.74
C LEU A 84 1.24 -2.11 3.96
N ALA A 85 0.43 -1.41 4.76
CA ALA A 85 0.89 -0.77 5.99
C ALA A 85 1.43 -1.79 7.01
N GLN A 86 0.78 -2.96 7.15
CA GLN A 86 1.25 -4.03 8.03
C GLN A 86 2.60 -4.61 7.57
N ASP A 87 2.75 -4.86 6.28
CA ASP A 87 4.01 -5.41 5.74
C ASP A 87 5.15 -4.39 5.78
N LEU A 88 4.85 -3.10 5.59
CA LEU A 88 5.82 -2.02 5.80
C LEU A 88 6.29 -1.96 7.25
N ALA A 89 5.37 -2.07 8.22
CA ALA A 89 5.72 -2.11 9.63
C ALA A 89 6.58 -3.34 9.99
N ALA A 90 6.23 -4.52 9.45
CA ALA A 90 6.99 -5.75 9.65
C ALA A 90 8.41 -5.66 9.02
N PHE A 91 8.53 -5.12 7.81
CA PHE A 91 9.81 -4.90 7.16
C PHE A 91 10.68 -3.89 7.92
N HIS A 92 10.08 -2.80 8.39
CA HIS A 92 10.79 -1.80 9.20
C HIS A 92 11.33 -2.41 10.50
N ALA A 93 10.53 -3.21 11.20
CA ALA A 93 10.97 -3.91 12.41
C ALA A 93 12.11 -4.91 12.12
N TRP A 94 12.03 -5.65 11.01
CA TRP A 94 13.10 -6.54 10.57
C TRP A 94 14.39 -5.77 10.23
N GLU A 95 14.29 -4.65 9.52
CA GLU A 95 15.42 -3.83 9.12
C GLU A 95 16.13 -3.23 10.35
N GLN A 96 15.38 -2.75 11.33
CA GLN A 96 15.93 -2.25 12.60
C GLN A 96 16.66 -3.34 13.39
N ASN A 97 16.07 -4.54 13.52
CA ASN A 97 16.73 -5.67 14.18
C ASN A 97 18.03 -6.08 13.48
N ARG A 98 18.09 -5.96 12.16
CA ARG A 98 19.29 -6.29 11.38
C ARG A 98 20.40 -5.24 11.55
N GLN A 99 20.05 -3.97 11.72
CA GLN A 99 20.99 -2.87 11.98
C GLN A 99 21.47 -2.82 13.43
N ALA A 100 20.65 -3.25 14.39
CA ALA A 100 21.04 -3.33 15.80
C ALA A 100 21.97 -4.52 16.12
N GLY A 101 22.04 -5.51 15.22
CA GLY A 101 22.92 -6.68 15.34
C GLY A 101 24.24 -6.60 14.56
N SER A 102 24.58 -5.44 14.01
CA SER A 102 25.82 -5.15 13.26
C SER A 102 26.61 -4.02 13.92
#